data_AF-A0A7D8UHT7-F1
#
_entry.id   AF-A0A7D8UHT7-F1
#
_cell.length_a   1.000
_cell.length_b   1.000
_cell.length_c   1.000
_cell.angle_alpha   90.00
_cell.angle_beta   90.00
_cell.angle_gamma   90.00
#
_symmetry.space_group_name_H-M   'P 1'
#
loop_
_entity.id
_entity.type
_entity.pdbx_description
1 polymer ?
#
loop_
_entity_poly.entity_id
_entity_poly.type
_entity_poly.pdbx_seq_one_letter_code
_entity_poly.pdbx_strand_id
1 'polypeptide(L)'
;TTLPVPPRDSIDNLDLDLETSSDSDTTLASTSFLPKPKTTKPATNHPRSRARRIPAALTLTWLRWSVLVFLQAVVIFCLVRPRAHTGTRTGTAGKEWQSTETETGGDVSGLYRPTTHKYTLLTPDEEKFVPNMSSNDDRMRVRRNWDMLMPLGSGTVEIPDYKQHPMLGKPIIDDPIHSGAIFEASWTHALHCLYYTVDSYHQLVVNGTFGFDGIRNDFHAAHCFEYLRNQILCMADMTLEGSESLLDASGEGQAHMCRDRDEANAWIEERRVDDIQSIVGP
;
A
#
# COMPACT_ATOMS: atom_id res chain seq x y z
N THR A 1 46.89 -15.35 -32.77
CA THR A 1 47.49 -16.38 -31.90
C THR A 1 46.54 -16.63 -30.77
N THR A 2 46.05 -17.86 -30.70
CA THR A 2 44.87 -18.34 -29.97
C THR A 2 45.25 -19.04 -28.66
N LEU A 3 44.54 -18.69 -27.57
CA LEU A 3 44.14 -19.52 -26.41
C LEU A 3 45.27 -20.09 -25.49
N PRO A 4 44.98 -20.57 -24.23
CA PRO A 4 43.68 -21.03 -23.72
C PRO A 4 43.26 -20.64 -22.28
N VAL A 5 41.95 -20.85 -22.05
CA VAL A 5 41.18 -20.89 -20.80
C VAL A 5 41.34 -22.27 -20.11
N PRO A 6 41.37 -22.38 -18.77
CA PRO A 6 41.35 -23.67 -18.06
C PRO A 6 39.94 -24.16 -17.69
N PRO A 7 39.77 -25.47 -17.38
CA PRO A 7 38.52 -26.21 -17.53
C PRO A 7 37.57 -26.17 -16.32
N ARG A 8 36.28 -26.42 -16.62
CA ARG A 8 35.21 -26.81 -15.68
C ARG A 8 35.18 -28.34 -15.58
N ASP A 9 35.39 -28.87 -14.38
CA ASP A 9 35.04 -30.23 -13.96
C ASP A 9 34.07 -30.08 -12.76
N SER A 10 32.78 -30.41 -12.92
CA SER A 10 32.16 -31.69 -12.60
C SER A 10 32.27 -32.08 -11.11
N ILE A 11 31.23 -31.74 -10.34
CA ILE A 11 30.87 -32.47 -9.12
C ILE A 11 29.46 -33.02 -9.33
N ASP A 12 29.42 -34.34 -9.44
CA ASP A 12 28.24 -35.18 -9.38
C ASP A 12 27.63 -35.17 -7.97
N ASN A 13 26.32 -35.45 -7.94
CA ASN A 13 25.52 -36.03 -6.85
C ASN A 13 25.22 -35.13 -5.64
N LEU A 14 23.97 -34.64 -5.59
CA LEU A 14 23.13 -34.86 -4.41
C LEU A 14 21.65 -34.77 -4.77
N ASP A 15 20.90 -35.68 -4.17
CA ASP A 15 19.62 -36.25 -4.58
C ASP A 15 18.46 -35.27 -4.77
N LEU A 16 17.69 -35.56 -5.82
CA LEU A 16 16.26 -35.28 -5.91
C LEU A 16 15.54 -36.20 -4.93
N ASP A 17 14.83 -35.64 -3.96
CA ASP A 17 13.61 -36.25 -3.47
C ASP A 17 12.50 -35.20 -3.32
N LEU A 18 11.46 -35.47 -4.08
CA LEU A 18 10.26 -34.70 -4.30
C LEU A 18 9.16 -35.37 -3.49
N GLU A 19 8.69 -34.78 -2.40
CA GLU A 19 7.39 -35.17 -1.82
C GLU A 19 6.57 -33.95 -1.36
N THR A 20 5.56 -33.68 -2.18
CA THR A 20 4.32 -32.98 -1.88
C THR A 20 3.35 -33.85 -1.09
N SER A 21 2.79 -33.34 0.02
CA SER A 21 1.46 -33.67 0.59
C SER A 21 1.28 -32.79 1.84
N SER A 22 0.36 -31.83 1.97
CA SER A 22 -1.10 -31.88 1.90
C SER A 22 -1.66 -33.23 2.36
N ASP A 23 -2.04 -33.32 3.63
CA ASP A 23 -3.47 -33.35 3.94
C ASP A 23 -3.74 -33.27 5.45
N SER A 24 -4.80 -32.53 5.74
CA SER A 24 -5.51 -32.53 7.01
C SER A 24 -6.39 -33.78 7.04
N ASP A 25 -6.50 -34.48 8.17
CA ASP A 25 -7.81 -34.98 8.59
C ASP A 25 -7.83 -35.54 10.02
N THR A 26 -8.83 -35.05 10.74
CA THR A 26 -9.35 -35.60 11.99
C THR A 26 -10.42 -36.65 11.70
N THR A 27 -10.42 -37.79 12.41
CA THR A 27 -11.52 -38.26 13.30
C THR A 27 -11.57 -39.79 13.51
N LEU A 28 -11.60 -40.13 14.80
CA LEU A 28 -12.42 -41.13 15.52
C LEU A 28 -12.63 -42.58 15.00
N ALA A 29 -12.00 -43.49 15.75
CA ALA A 29 -12.58 -44.59 16.52
C ALA A 29 -13.57 -45.58 15.86
N SER A 30 -13.15 -46.85 15.84
CA SER A 30 -14.06 -48.00 15.87
C SER A 30 -13.41 -49.16 16.63
N THR A 31 -14.10 -49.67 17.65
CA THR A 31 -13.79 -50.96 18.29
C THR A 31 -15.03 -51.83 18.26
N SER A 32 -14.86 -53.06 17.81
CA SER A 32 -15.90 -54.09 17.75
C SER A 32 -15.25 -55.44 17.95
N PHE A 33 -15.61 -56.22 18.98
CA PHE A 33 -15.58 -57.70 18.95
C PHE A 33 -16.53 -58.28 20.04
N LEU A 34 -17.22 -59.36 19.67
CA LEU A 34 -18.41 -60.08 20.22
C LEU A 34 -18.07 -61.11 21.35
N PRO A 35 -18.91 -62.07 21.86
CA PRO A 35 -20.36 -62.39 21.76
C PRO A 35 -21.10 -62.82 23.11
N LYS A 36 -22.41 -63.15 23.01
CA LYS A 36 -23.48 -63.67 23.95
C LYS A 36 -23.40 -65.21 24.23
N PRO A 37 -24.34 -65.97 24.90
CA PRO A 37 -25.49 -65.72 25.85
C PRO A 37 -25.82 -66.80 26.98
N LYS A 38 -26.77 -66.47 27.91
CA LYS A 38 -27.86 -67.28 28.60
C LYS A 38 -27.49 -68.52 29.47
N THR A 39 -28.14 -68.96 30.57
CA THR A 39 -29.53 -69.00 31.13
C THR A 39 -29.45 -69.02 32.69
N THR A 40 -30.45 -68.71 33.54
CA THR A 40 -31.64 -69.52 33.92
C THR A 40 -32.47 -68.75 34.99
N LYS A 41 -33.81 -68.87 34.97
CA LYS A 41 -34.82 -68.36 35.96
C LYS A 41 -34.94 -69.35 37.17
N PRO A 42 -35.65 -69.13 38.33
CA PRO A 42 -36.90 -68.35 38.46
C PRO A 42 -37.29 -67.66 39.82
N ALA A 43 -38.16 -66.66 39.66
CA ALA A 43 -39.39 -66.36 40.42
C ALA A 43 -39.40 -66.05 41.95
N THR A 44 -40.04 -64.93 42.31
CA THR A 44 -41.23 -64.84 43.20
C THR A 44 -41.68 -63.37 43.37
N ASN A 45 -42.97 -63.20 43.69
CA ASN A 45 -43.78 -62.00 43.54
C ASN A 45 -43.69 -61.03 44.73
N HIS A 46 -43.80 -59.71 44.48
CA HIS A 46 -44.80 -58.80 45.07
C HIS A 46 -44.64 -57.34 44.55
N PRO A 47 -45.70 -56.52 44.57
CA PRO A 47 -45.89 -55.38 43.68
C PRO A 47 -45.17 -54.14 44.20
N ARG A 48 -44.48 -53.43 43.31
CA ARG A 48 -44.06 -52.05 43.53
C ARG A 48 -44.39 -51.23 42.30
N SER A 49 -45.24 -50.23 42.51
CA SER A 49 -45.51 -49.11 41.61
C SER A 49 -44.22 -48.62 40.96
N ARG A 50 -43.99 -48.99 39.70
CA ARG A 50 -42.88 -48.47 38.91
C ARG A 50 -43.43 -47.34 38.07
N ALA A 51 -43.33 -46.12 38.60
CA ALA A 51 -43.49 -44.90 37.83
C ALA A 51 -42.74 -45.06 36.51
N ARG A 52 -43.44 -44.79 35.41
CA ARG A 52 -42.92 -44.78 34.04
C ARG A 52 -41.81 -43.73 33.96
N ARG A 53 -40.58 -44.08 34.36
CA ARG A 53 -39.40 -43.25 34.09
C ARG A 53 -39.11 -43.39 32.61
N ILE A 54 -39.60 -42.42 31.85
CA ILE A 54 -39.12 -42.06 30.51
C ILE A 54 -37.57 -42.07 30.59
N PRO A 55 -36.84 -42.63 29.59
CA PRO A 55 -35.39 -42.77 29.69
C PRO A 55 -34.75 -41.38 29.71
N ALA A 56 -34.48 -40.87 30.91
CA ALA A 56 -33.87 -39.56 31.15
C ALA A 56 -32.53 -39.41 30.42
N ALA A 57 -31.87 -40.52 30.06
CA ALA A 57 -30.61 -40.55 29.33
C ALA A 57 -30.75 -40.11 27.85
N LEU A 58 -31.85 -40.42 27.17
CA LEU A 58 -32.09 -39.91 25.82
C LEU A 58 -32.45 -38.43 25.88
N THR A 59 -33.37 -38.05 26.76
CA THR A 59 -33.78 -36.64 26.86
C THR A 59 -32.62 -35.72 27.27
N LEU A 60 -31.70 -36.18 28.13
CA LEU A 60 -30.55 -35.39 28.57
C LEU A 60 -29.47 -35.26 27.49
N THR A 61 -29.25 -36.28 26.67
CA THR A 61 -28.31 -36.22 25.55
C THR A 61 -28.82 -35.31 24.45
N TRP A 62 -30.11 -35.43 24.09
CA TRP A 62 -30.77 -34.50 23.17
C TRP A 62 -30.77 -33.06 23.71
N LEU A 63 -31.02 -32.86 25.00
CA LEU A 63 -30.92 -31.54 25.63
C LEU A 63 -29.50 -30.97 25.54
N ARG A 64 -28.48 -31.79 25.80
CA ARG A 64 -27.07 -31.37 25.71
C ARG A 64 -26.69 -30.95 24.29
N TRP A 65 -27.08 -31.70 23.28
CA TRP A 65 -26.83 -31.35 21.88
C TRP A 65 -27.60 -30.10 21.46
N SER A 66 -28.86 -29.95 21.89
CA SER A 66 -29.64 -28.73 21.65
C SER A 66 -28.99 -27.49 22.27
N VAL A 67 -28.44 -27.61 23.48
CA VAL A 67 -27.70 -26.51 24.14
C VAL A 67 -26.43 -26.17 23.35
N LEU A 68 -25.65 -27.17 22.92
CA LEU A 68 -24.42 -26.94 22.15
C LEU A 68 -24.71 -26.27 20.79
N VAL A 69 -25.71 -26.75 20.05
CA VAL A 69 -26.10 -26.17 18.77
C VAL A 69 -26.63 -24.75 18.95
N PHE A 70 -27.44 -24.50 19.99
CA PHE A 70 -27.92 -23.16 20.32
C PHE A 70 -26.76 -22.22 20.66
N LEU A 71 -25.82 -22.65 21.51
CA LEU A 71 -24.69 -21.82 21.92
C LEU A 71 -23.74 -21.55 20.75
N GLN A 72 -23.53 -22.54 19.86
CA GLN A 72 -22.78 -22.36 18.62
C GLN A 72 -23.48 -21.38 17.67
N ALA A 73 -24.80 -21.47 17.53
CA ALA A 73 -25.58 -20.53 16.73
C ALA A 73 -25.52 -19.11 17.32
N VAL A 74 -25.54 -18.96 18.65
CA VAL A 74 -25.37 -17.66 19.33
C VAL A 74 -23.96 -17.10 19.11
N VAL A 75 -22.91 -17.92 19.19
CA VAL A 75 -21.54 -17.47 18.92
C VAL A 75 -21.38 -17.04 17.46
N ILE A 76 -21.83 -17.86 16.51
CA ILE A 76 -21.83 -17.51 15.08
C ILE A 76 -22.65 -16.24 14.84
N PHE A 77 -23.80 -16.11 15.48
CA PHE A 77 -24.63 -14.91 15.38
C PHE A 77 -23.98 -13.68 16.01
N CYS A 78 -23.23 -13.81 17.11
CA CYS A 78 -22.47 -12.71 17.70
C CYS A 78 -21.25 -12.33 16.85
N LEU A 79 -20.66 -13.28 16.11
CA LEU A 79 -19.54 -13.04 15.20
C LEU A 79 -20.00 -12.48 13.84
N VAL A 80 -21.17 -12.92 13.35
CA VAL A 80 -21.73 -12.52 12.05
C VAL A 80 -22.64 -11.31 12.18
N ARG A 81 -23.20 -11.03 13.37
CA ARG A 81 -23.88 -9.74 13.60
C ARG A 81 -22.84 -8.65 13.43
N PRO A 82 -23.01 -7.75 12.44
CA PRO A 82 -22.27 -6.51 12.46
C PRO A 82 -22.50 -5.90 13.82
N ARG A 83 -21.43 -5.56 14.54
CA ARG A 83 -21.48 -4.84 15.81
C ARG A 83 -22.44 -3.67 15.60
N ALA A 84 -23.67 -3.81 16.06
CA ALA A 84 -24.67 -2.77 15.98
C ALA A 84 -24.27 -1.73 17.01
N HIS A 85 -23.33 -0.87 16.63
CA HIS A 85 -23.17 0.42 17.28
C HIS A 85 -24.57 1.04 17.25
N THR A 86 -25.12 1.29 18.43
CA THR A 86 -26.25 2.19 18.62
C THR A 86 -25.78 3.59 18.22
N GLY A 87 -25.70 3.81 16.92
CA GLY A 87 -25.60 5.09 16.24
C GLY A 87 -26.94 5.31 15.57
N THR A 88 -27.67 6.28 16.08
CA THR A 88 -28.89 6.84 15.51
C THR A 88 -28.75 7.06 14.00
N ARG A 89 -29.67 6.48 13.22
CA ARG A 89 -29.82 6.67 11.77
C ARG A 89 -30.33 8.08 11.48
N THR A 90 -29.48 8.96 10.98
CA THR A 90 -29.84 10.07 10.08
C THR A 90 -28.62 10.46 9.24
N GLY A 91 -28.68 10.25 7.93
CA GLY A 91 -27.77 10.86 6.96
C GLY A 91 -26.37 10.25 6.87
N THR A 92 -25.81 10.23 5.67
CA THR A 92 -24.43 9.90 5.33
C THR A 92 -23.46 10.90 5.97
N ALA A 93 -23.19 10.74 7.27
CA ALA A 93 -22.28 11.59 8.04
C ALA A 93 -21.43 10.75 9.01
N GLY A 94 -20.11 10.82 8.81
CA GLY A 94 -19.11 10.86 9.89
C GLY A 94 -18.72 9.56 10.58
N LYS A 95 -17.89 8.72 9.95
CA LYS A 95 -16.74 8.22 10.70
C LYS A 95 -15.71 9.35 10.65
N GLU A 96 -15.42 9.95 11.79
CA GLU A 96 -14.40 11.00 11.90
C GLU A 96 -13.08 10.44 11.36
N TRP A 97 -12.49 11.13 10.38
CA TRP A 97 -11.25 10.69 9.74
C TRP A 97 -10.13 10.71 10.79
N GLN A 98 -9.39 9.61 10.87
CA GLN A 98 -8.24 9.50 11.76
C GLN A 98 -6.97 9.50 10.91
N SER A 99 -5.96 10.25 11.34
CA SER A 99 -4.67 10.33 10.65
C SER A 99 -3.99 8.97 10.46
N THR A 100 -4.29 7.99 11.32
CA THR A 100 -3.83 6.61 11.24
C THR A 100 -4.39 5.83 10.05
N GLU A 101 -5.47 6.31 9.41
CA GLU A 101 -6.04 5.73 8.20
C GLU A 101 -5.41 6.31 6.91
N THR A 102 -4.46 7.24 7.04
CA THR A 102 -3.75 7.86 5.90
C THR A 102 -2.61 6.97 5.45
N GLU A 103 -2.58 6.64 4.17
CA GLU A 103 -1.44 5.95 3.56
C GLU A 103 -0.29 6.91 3.23
N THR A 104 0.90 6.36 2.96
CA THR A 104 2.03 7.13 2.44
C THR A 104 1.66 7.86 1.15
N GLY A 105 1.97 9.15 1.07
CA GLY A 105 1.57 10.01 -0.06
C GLY A 105 0.08 10.39 -0.05
N GLY A 106 -0.68 9.98 0.97
CA GLY A 106 -2.06 10.44 1.17
C GLY A 106 -2.12 11.84 1.76
N ASP A 107 -3.28 12.47 1.62
CA ASP A 107 -3.56 13.78 2.21
C ASP A 107 -3.72 13.68 3.74
N VAL A 108 -2.79 14.30 4.46
CA VAL A 108 -2.76 14.37 5.94
C VAL A 108 -3.83 15.29 6.55
N SER A 109 -4.60 16.02 5.74
CA SER A 109 -5.71 16.84 6.21
C SER A 109 -7.07 16.10 6.15
N GLY A 110 -7.10 14.93 5.50
CA GLY A 110 -8.27 14.09 5.35
C GLY A 110 -9.32 14.61 4.36
N LEU A 111 -8.99 15.62 3.56
CA LEU A 111 -9.83 16.18 2.50
C LEU A 111 -9.91 15.23 1.29
N TYR A 112 -8.78 14.68 0.87
CA TYR A 112 -8.72 13.64 -0.15
C TYR A 112 -8.50 12.26 0.48
N ARG A 113 -9.48 11.37 0.30
CA ARG A 113 -9.40 9.97 0.77
C ARG A 113 -9.37 9.02 -0.42
N PRO A 114 -8.24 8.34 -0.69
CA PRO A 114 -8.14 7.41 -1.80
C PRO A 114 -9.09 6.22 -1.56
N THR A 115 -9.80 5.82 -2.61
CA THR A 115 -10.73 4.67 -2.57
C THR A 115 -10.29 3.50 -3.43
N THR A 116 -9.28 3.73 -4.29
CA THR A 116 -8.83 2.75 -5.28
C THR A 116 -7.33 2.89 -5.51
N HIS A 117 -6.65 1.75 -5.67
CA HIS A 117 -5.24 1.67 -6.04
C HIS A 117 -5.09 0.80 -7.28
N LYS A 118 -4.12 1.14 -8.13
CA LYS A 118 -3.84 0.40 -9.35
C LYS A 118 -2.37 0.04 -9.42
N TYR A 119 -2.10 -1.26 -9.59
CA TYR A 119 -0.77 -1.72 -9.97
C TYR A 119 -0.43 -1.21 -11.37
N THR A 120 0.67 -0.47 -11.49
CA THR A 120 1.13 0.11 -12.76
C THR A 120 2.61 -0.20 -12.92
N LEU A 121 2.98 -0.73 -14.09
CA LEU A 121 4.38 -0.86 -14.46
C LEU A 121 4.88 0.50 -14.96
N LEU A 122 5.88 1.05 -14.28
CA LEU A 122 6.46 2.34 -14.65
C LEU A 122 7.54 2.09 -15.71
N THR A 123 7.27 2.52 -16.94
CA THR A 123 8.22 2.45 -18.05
C THR A 123 8.71 3.86 -18.36
N PRO A 124 10.03 4.12 -18.30
CA PRO A 124 10.61 5.38 -18.76
C PRO A 124 10.32 5.64 -20.25
N ASP A 125 10.11 6.90 -20.61
CA ASP A 125 9.84 7.36 -21.98
C ASP A 125 10.64 8.66 -22.23
N GLU A 126 11.97 8.53 -22.23
CA GLU A 126 12.92 9.64 -22.34
C GLU A 126 12.68 10.47 -23.61
N GLU A 127 12.37 9.84 -24.75
CA GLU A 127 12.14 10.55 -26.02
C GLU A 127 10.93 11.51 -25.96
N LYS A 128 9.96 11.21 -25.09
CA LYS A 128 8.73 11.99 -24.95
C LYS A 128 8.89 13.11 -23.93
N PHE A 129 9.65 12.87 -22.86
CA PHE A 129 9.68 13.74 -21.68
C PHE A 129 11.03 14.41 -21.42
N VAL A 130 12.09 14.04 -22.14
CA VAL A 130 13.39 14.68 -22.07
C VAL A 130 13.70 15.32 -23.44
N PRO A 131 14.03 16.63 -23.50
CA PRO A 131 14.39 17.28 -24.75
C PRO A 131 15.75 16.79 -25.26
N ASN A 132 15.97 16.91 -26.56
CA ASN A 132 17.25 16.58 -27.17
C ASN A 132 18.35 17.51 -26.65
N MET A 133 19.28 16.97 -25.85
CA MET A 133 20.33 17.76 -25.21
C MET A 133 21.34 18.38 -26.21
N SER A 134 21.29 18.05 -27.50
CA SER A 134 22.15 18.64 -28.53
C SER A 134 21.51 19.78 -29.32
N SER A 135 20.19 19.98 -29.24
CA SER A 135 19.48 20.96 -30.07
C SER A 135 18.20 21.45 -29.40
N ASN A 136 17.72 22.65 -29.72
CA ASN A 136 16.51 23.18 -29.09
C ASN A 136 15.19 22.81 -29.81
N ASP A 137 15.26 21.95 -30.83
CA ASP A 137 14.19 21.78 -31.82
C ASP A 137 12.91 21.14 -31.25
N ASP A 138 13.05 20.25 -30.27
CA ASP A 138 11.93 19.50 -29.70
C ASP A 138 11.44 20.01 -28.34
N ARG A 139 12.12 21.00 -27.76
CA ARG A 139 11.81 21.56 -26.42
C ARG A 139 10.32 21.86 -26.23
N MET A 140 9.70 22.54 -27.21
CA MET A 140 8.28 22.90 -27.12
C MET A 140 7.34 21.70 -27.26
N ARG A 141 7.75 20.66 -27.99
CA ARG A 141 6.98 19.40 -28.07
C ARG A 141 7.05 18.67 -26.72
N VAL A 142 8.23 18.58 -26.14
CA VAL A 142 8.43 17.98 -24.82
C VAL A 142 7.63 18.72 -23.76
N ARG A 143 7.70 20.06 -23.70
CA ARG A 143 6.87 20.87 -22.79
C ARG A 143 5.38 20.51 -22.88
N ARG A 144 4.83 20.37 -24.09
CA ARG A 144 3.42 19.98 -24.26
C ARG A 144 3.13 18.58 -23.70
N ASN A 145 4.07 17.65 -23.80
CA ASN A 145 3.91 16.32 -23.20
C ASN A 145 3.84 16.41 -21.67
N TRP A 146 4.63 17.28 -21.05
CA TRP A 146 4.55 17.57 -19.61
C TRP A 146 3.23 18.25 -19.22
N ASP A 147 2.77 19.23 -20.01
CA ASP A 147 1.46 19.87 -19.78
C ASP A 147 0.34 18.82 -19.71
N MET A 148 0.41 17.77 -20.53
CA MET A 148 -0.59 16.68 -20.57
C MET A 148 -0.54 15.71 -19.37
N LEU A 149 0.49 15.78 -18.53
CA LEU A 149 0.55 15.01 -17.28
C LEU A 149 -0.17 15.73 -16.14
N MET A 150 -0.32 17.05 -16.24
CA MET A 150 -1.00 17.86 -15.23
C MET A 150 -2.52 17.63 -15.30
N PRO A 151 -3.22 17.66 -14.16
CA PRO A 151 -4.67 17.66 -14.17
C PRO A 151 -5.19 19.01 -14.67
N LEU A 152 -6.47 19.07 -15.02
CA LEU A 152 -7.13 20.35 -15.29
C LEU A 152 -7.03 21.25 -14.04
N GLY A 153 -6.76 22.54 -14.26
CA GLY A 153 -6.50 23.48 -13.16
C GLY A 153 -5.09 23.33 -12.55
N SER A 154 -4.20 22.56 -13.18
CA SER A 154 -2.79 22.42 -12.79
C SER A 154 -2.54 21.90 -11.37
N GLY A 155 -3.56 21.31 -10.73
CA GLY A 155 -3.47 20.80 -9.37
C GLY A 155 -3.87 21.78 -8.27
N THR A 156 -4.30 22.99 -8.65
CA THR A 156 -4.81 24.00 -7.73
C THR A 156 -6.24 23.67 -7.31
N VAL A 157 -6.51 23.73 -6.01
CA VAL A 157 -7.82 23.50 -5.40
C VAL A 157 -8.17 24.62 -4.42
N GLU A 158 -9.44 24.99 -4.35
CA GLU A 158 -9.95 25.97 -3.36
C GLU A 158 -10.51 25.22 -2.15
N ILE A 159 -10.07 25.60 -0.94
CA ILE A 159 -10.57 25.07 0.34
C ILE A 159 -11.06 26.25 1.21
N PRO A 160 -12.33 26.68 1.06
CA PRO A 160 -12.84 27.87 1.75
C PRO A 160 -12.81 27.77 3.28
N ASP A 161 -12.96 26.56 3.81
CA ASP A 161 -13.01 26.24 5.23
C ASP A 161 -11.69 25.70 5.80
N TYR A 162 -10.55 26.01 5.15
CA TYR A 162 -9.21 25.52 5.52
C TYR A 162 -8.87 25.65 7.01
N LYS A 163 -9.41 26.67 7.70
CA LYS A 163 -9.22 26.88 9.14
C LYS A 163 -9.74 25.74 10.03
N GLN A 164 -10.60 24.88 9.50
CA GLN A 164 -11.10 23.68 10.18
C GLN A 164 -10.13 22.48 10.07
N HIS A 165 -9.08 22.60 9.26
CA HIS A 165 -8.10 21.56 8.99
C HIS A 165 -6.74 21.94 9.58
N PRO A 166 -6.42 21.51 10.82
CA PRO A 166 -5.23 21.97 11.53
C PRO A 166 -3.91 21.54 10.88
N MET A 167 -3.95 20.54 10.00
CA MET A 167 -2.78 20.05 9.25
C MET A 167 -2.55 20.79 7.92
N LEU A 168 -3.48 21.64 7.48
CA LEU A 168 -3.26 22.49 6.31
C LEU A 168 -2.39 23.68 6.70
N GLY A 169 -1.46 24.03 5.80
CA GLY A 169 -0.69 25.25 5.90
C GLY A 169 -1.53 26.51 5.66
N LYS A 170 -0.86 27.65 5.58
CA LYS A 170 -1.49 28.91 5.20
C LYS A 170 -1.86 28.85 3.71
N PRO A 171 -3.06 29.28 3.30
CA PRO A 171 -3.44 29.29 1.89
C PRO A 171 -2.59 30.29 1.11
N ILE A 172 -2.51 30.07 -0.20
CA ILE A 172 -2.07 31.08 -1.16
C ILE A 172 -3.25 32.07 -1.30
N ILE A 173 -2.98 33.37 -1.13
CA ILE A 173 -4.04 34.41 -1.09
C ILE A 173 -3.77 35.59 -2.03
N ASP A 174 -2.58 35.64 -2.62
CA ASP A 174 -2.05 36.71 -3.45
C ASP A 174 -1.86 36.29 -4.91
N ASP A 175 -2.55 35.22 -5.34
CA ASP A 175 -2.52 34.76 -6.71
C ASP A 175 -3.19 35.78 -7.67
N PRO A 176 -2.54 36.13 -8.80
CA PRO A 176 -3.06 37.14 -9.72
C PRO A 176 -4.24 36.65 -10.58
N ILE A 177 -4.50 35.34 -10.63
CA ILE A 177 -5.49 34.70 -11.52
C ILE A 177 -6.69 34.17 -10.73
N HIS A 178 -6.45 33.70 -9.51
CA HIS A 178 -7.40 33.01 -8.66
C HIS A 178 -7.70 33.81 -7.40
N SER A 179 -8.93 33.69 -6.90
CA SER A 179 -9.36 34.30 -5.65
C SER A 179 -9.79 33.21 -4.66
N GLY A 180 -9.51 33.41 -3.38
CA GLY A 180 -9.94 32.49 -2.32
C GLY A 180 -8.76 31.85 -1.61
N ALA A 181 -9.05 30.91 -0.71
CA ALA A 181 -8.03 30.14 -0.01
C ALA A 181 -7.64 28.94 -0.87
N ILE A 182 -6.62 29.12 -1.72
CA ILE A 182 -6.19 28.08 -2.66
C ILE A 182 -4.94 27.35 -2.18
N PHE A 183 -4.83 26.11 -2.62
CA PHE A 183 -3.75 25.17 -2.31
C PHE A 183 -3.42 24.38 -3.57
N GLU A 184 -2.25 23.76 -3.61
CA GLU A 184 -1.80 22.91 -4.71
C GLU A 184 -1.49 21.51 -4.21
N ALA A 185 -1.79 20.49 -4.99
CA ALA A 185 -1.37 19.13 -4.64
C ALA A 185 0.16 19.01 -4.77
N SER A 186 0.81 18.42 -3.76
CA SER A 186 2.26 18.25 -3.70
C SER A 186 2.84 17.58 -4.93
N TRP A 187 2.18 16.54 -5.47
CA TRP A 187 2.70 15.87 -6.67
C TRP A 187 2.68 16.75 -7.92
N THR A 188 1.69 17.65 -8.06
CA THR A 188 1.65 18.59 -9.18
C THR A 188 2.72 19.65 -9.07
N HIS A 189 2.98 20.15 -7.85
CA HIS A 189 4.08 21.07 -7.59
C HIS A 189 5.45 20.39 -7.79
N ALA A 190 5.64 19.17 -7.30
CA ALA A 190 6.84 18.39 -7.54
C ALA A 190 7.10 18.13 -9.03
N LEU A 191 6.05 17.82 -9.80
CA LEU A 191 6.16 17.61 -11.24
C LEU A 191 6.53 18.90 -11.99
N HIS A 192 5.94 20.03 -11.59
CA HIS A 192 6.27 21.36 -12.09
C HIS A 192 7.74 21.70 -11.85
N CYS A 193 8.22 21.52 -10.61
CA CYS A 193 9.61 21.78 -10.24
C CYS A 193 10.59 20.86 -10.99
N LEU A 194 10.24 19.58 -11.17
CA LEU A 194 11.03 18.67 -11.97
C LEU A 194 11.11 19.12 -13.44
N TYR A 195 9.99 19.52 -14.05
CA TYR A 195 9.99 20.07 -15.41
C TYR A 195 10.92 21.29 -15.55
N TYR A 196 10.86 22.24 -14.61
CA TYR A 196 11.75 23.41 -14.64
C TYR A 196 13.22 23.02 -14.51
N THR A 197 13.53 21.99 -13.72
CA THR A 197 14.90 21.46 -13.60
C THR A 197 15.37 20.85 -14.92
N VAL A 198 14.52 20.03 -15.56
CA VAL A 198 14.78 19.43 -16.89
C VAL A 198 15.01 20.52 -17.93
N ASP A 199 14.11 21.50 -18.00
CA ASP A 199 14.16 22.59 -18.98
C ASP A 199 15.39 23.48 -18.78
N SER A 200 15.70 23.84 -17.53
CA SER A 200 16.88 24.63 -17.19
C SER A 200 18.17 23.88 -17.51
N TYR A 201 18.24 22.60 -17.16
CA TYR A 201 19.38 21.75 -17.52
C TYR A 201 19.58 21.70 -19.04
N HIS A 202 18.51 21.46 -19.79
CA HIS A 202 18.51 21.47 -21.26
C HIS A 202 19.05 22.80 -21.82
N GLN A 203 18.56 23.94 -21.32
CA GLN A 203 19.04 25.25 -21.76
C GLN A 203 20.51 25.50 -21.40
N LEU A 204 21.01 24.96 -20.28
CA LEU A 204 22.43 25.05 -19.93
C LEU A 204 23.31 24.23 -20.87
N VAL A 205 22.91 22.99 -21.17
CA VAL A 205 23.74 22.07 -21.98
C VAL A 205 23.75 22.42 -23.46
N VAL A 206 22.66 22.94 -24.02
CA VAL A 206 22.63 23.37 -25.43
C VAL A 206 23.45 24.65 -25.66
N ASN A 207 23.57 25.52 -24.63
CA ASN A 207 24.22 26.82 -24.76
C ASN A 207 25.63 26.89 -24.14
N GLY A 208 26.20 25.79 -23.66
CA GLY A 208 27.50 25.81 -22.99
C GLY A 208 28.14 24.45 -22.79
N THR A 209 29.36 24.48 -22.25
CA THR A 209 30.09 23.30 -21.78
C THR A 209 29.91 23.18 -20.27
N PHE A 210 29.39 22.05 -19.79
CA PHE A 210 29.04 21.82 -18.38
C PHE A 210 29.28 20.35 -17.98
N GLY A 211 29.63 20.10 -16.71
CA GLY A 211 29.87 18.75 -16.16
C GLY A 211 31.25 18.58 -15.48
N PHE A 212 31.49 17.42 -14.87
CA PHE A 212 32.79 17.09 -14.27
C PHE A 212 33.87 17.07 -15.35
N ASP A 213 34.94 17.84 -15.15
CA ASP A 213 36.01 18.08 -16.13
C ASP A 213 35.50 18.57 -17.51
N GLY A 214 34.32 19.20 -17.54
CA GLY A 214 33.66 19.65 -18.78
C GLY A 214 32.99 18.53 -19.59
N ILE A 215 32.94 17.30 -19.05
CA ILE A 215 32.29 16.15 -19.68
C ILE A 215 30.82 16.10 -19.26
N ARG A 216 29.95 16.15 -20.27
CA ARG A 216 28.50 16.01 -20.11
C ARG A 216 28.12 14.54 -19.89
N ASN A 217 27.14 14.31 -19.03
CA ASN A 217 26.52 12.99 -18.85
C ASN A 217 25.01 13.08 -19.06
N ASP A 218 24.63 13.50 -20.27
CA ASP A 218 23.24 13.77 -20.66
C ASP A 218 22.34 12.54 -20.51
N PHE A 219 22.88 11.36 -20.82
CA PHE A 219 22.15 10.10 -20.68
C PHE A 219 21.78 9.81 -19.22
N HIS A 220 22.71 10.01 -18.29
CA HIS A 220 22.43 9.83 -16.87
C HIS A 220 21.43 10.89 -16.36
N ALA A 221 21.54 12.14 -16.83
CA ALA A 221 20.57 13.18 -16.50
C ALA A 221 19.16 12.82 -16.99
N ALA A 222 19.02 12.41 -18.26
CA ALA A 222 17.75 11.97 -18.84
C ALA A 222 17.13 10.81 -18.05
N HIS A 223 17.93 9.78 -17.76
CA HIS A 223 17.52 8.63 -16.96
C HIS A 223 17.01 9.02 -15.57
N CYS A 224 17.76 9.88 -14.87
CA CYS A 224 17.39 10.35 -13.53
C CYS A 224 16.11 11.20 -13.55
N PHE A 225 15.94 12.08 -14.54
CA PHE A 225 14.73 12.88 -14.69
C PHE A 225 13.50 12.00 -14.93
N GLU A 226 13.60 10.98 -15.79
CA GLU A 226 12.51 10.04 -16.01
C GLU A 226 12.21 9.18 -14.77
N TYR A 227 13.24 8.75 -14.06
CA TYR A 227 13.07 8.01 -12.81
C TYR A 227 12.32 8.83 -11.76
N LEU A 228 12.68 10.10 -11.58
CA LEU A 228 11.98 11.01 -10.68
C LEU A 228 10.55 11.29 -11.14
N ARG A 229 10.32 11.49 -12.44
CA ARG A 229 8.98 11.69 -13.01
C ARG A 229 8.08 10.49 -12.71
N ASN A 230 8.58 9.27 -12.92
CA ASN A 230 7.85 8.05 -12.62
C ASN A 230 7.55 7.89 -11.12
N GLN A 231 8.51 8.23 -10.25
CA GLN A 231 8.29 8.23 -8.81
C GLN A 231 7.19 9.21 -8.39
N ILE A 232 7.23 10.46 -8.89
CA ILE A 232 6.21 11.49 -8.60
C ILE A 232 4.83 10.99 -9.04
N LEU A 233 4.70 10.48 -10.27
CA LEU A 233 3.42 10.00 -10.79
C LEU A 233 2.92 8.72 -10.11
N CYS A 234 3.81 7.88 -9.60
CA CYS A 234 3.44 6.65 -8.89
C CYS A 234 2.98 6.91 -7.46
N MET A 235 3.67 7.81 -6.75
CA MET A 235 3.31 8.14 -5.36
C MET A 235 2.16 9.12 -5.30
N ALA A 236 2.11 10.06 -6.27
CA ALA A 236 1.09 11.09 -6.38
C ALA A 236 0.71 11.69 -5.03
N ASP A 237 1.70 12.21 -4.30
CA ASP A 237 1.48 12.82 -2.97
C ASP A 237 0.36 13.86 -3.03
N MET A 238 -0.75 13.54 -2.38
CA MET A 238 -1.98 14.33 -2.37
C MET A 238 -2.04 15.32 -1.20
N THR A 239 -0.95 15.48 -0.45
CA THR A 239 -0.81 16.59 0.49
C THR A 239 -1.11 17.91 -0.23
N LEU A 240 -1.87 18.79 0.44
CA LEU A 240 -2.18 20.11 -0.09
C LEU A 240 -1.19 21.13 0.48
N GLU A 241 -0.37 21.68 -0.41
CA GLU A 241 0.60 22.73 -0.13
C GLU A 241 -0.07 24.09 -0.33
N GLY A 242 0.04 24.93 0.69
CA GLY A 242 -0.41 26.32 0.63
C GLY A 242 0.74 27.25 0.23
N SER A 243 1.02 28.26 1.03
CA SER A 243 2.11 29.22 0.81
C SER A 243 3.50 28.58 0.65
N GLU A 244 3.68 27.33 1.11
CA GLU A 244 4.93 26.59 0.92
C GLU A 244 5.15 26.13 -0.53
N SER A 245 4.15 26.23 -1.42
CA SER A 245 4.34 26.04 -2.86
C SER A 245 4.90 27.27 -3.57
N LEU A 246 5.00 28.41 -2.88
CA LEU A 246 5.55 29.65 -3.42
C LEU A 246 7.08 29.69 -3.28
N LEU A 247 7.75 30.39 -4.21
CA LEU A 247 9.21 30.52 -4.23
C LEU A 247 9.78 31.27 -3.01
N ASP A 248 8.99 32.10 -2.35
CA ASP A 248 9.35 32.91 -1.19
C ASP A 248 8.77 32.36 0.13
N ALA A 249 8.42 31.07 0.16
CA ALA A 249 7.93 30.38 1.34
C ALA A 249 8.77 30.67 2.60
N SER A 250 8.09 30.88 3.73
CA SER A 250 8.70 31.27 5.00
C SER A 250 9.47 30.15 5.70
N GLY A 251 9.44 28.93 5.17
CA GLY A 251 10.13 27.76 5.72
C GLY A 251 9.44 27.17 6.94
N GLU A 252 8.15 27.43 7.13
CA GLU A 252 7.34 26.79 8.18
C GLU A 252 7.03 25.32 7.82
N GLY A 253 7.17 24.97 6.53
CA GLY A 253 6.98 23.61 6.01
C GLY A 253 5.51 23.20 5.89
N GLN A 254 5.29 22.14 5.11
CA GLN A 254 3.99 21.48 4.97
C GLN A 254 4.10 20.04 5.50
N ALA A 255 3.07 19.55 6.18
CA ALA A 255 3.07 18.18 6.69
C ALA A 255 2.77 17.18 5.57
N HIS A 256 3.54 16.10 5.48
CA HIS A 256 3.35 14.99 4.52
C HIS A 256 3.25 13.64 5.24
N MET A 257 2.60 12.66 4.62
CA MET A 257 2.62 11.27 5.09
C MET A 257 3.75 10.47 4.44
N CYS A 258 4.86 10.30 5.14
CA CYS A 258 6.06 9.62 4.66
C CYS A 258 6.14 8.15 5.12
N ARG A 259 6.96 7.33 4.44
CA ARG A 259 7.42 6.05 5.01
C ARG A 259 8.40 6.34 6.16
N ASP A 260 8.44 5.45 7.15
CA ASP A 260 9.48 5.50 8.17
C ASP A 260 10.84 5.23 7.52
N ARG A 261 11.69 6.26 7.53
CA ARG A 261 13.01 6.20 6.88
C ARG A 261 13.96 5.29 7.64
N ASP A 262 13.86 5.25 8.97
CA ASP A 262 14.78 4.47 9.79
C ASP A 262 14.43 2.98 9.67
N GLU A 263 13.13 2.65 9.63
CA GLU A 263 12.67 1.29 9.30
C GLU A 263 13.13 0.86 7.90
N ALA A 264 12.95 1.72 6.88
CA ALA A 264 13.37 1.42 5.52
C ALA A 264 14.89 1.23 5.41
N ASN A 265 15.68 2.11 6.05
CA ASN A 265 17.13 2.01 6.07
C ASN A 265 17.59 0.72 6.74
N ALA A 266 17.03 0.36 7.90
CA ALA A 266 17.37 -0.87 8.59
C ALA A 266 17.10 -2.11 7.71
N TRP A 267 15.99 -2.12 6.98
CA TRP A 267 15.66 -3.20 6.06
C TRP A 267 16.64 -3.30 4.88
N ILE A 268 17.06 -2.17 4.31
CA ILE A 268 18.04 -2.09 3.21
C ILE A 268 19.42 -2.55 3.71
N GLU A 269 19.87 -2.02 4.84
CA GLU A 269 21.20 -2.31 5.40
C GLU A 269 21.35 -3.77 5.82
N GLU A 270 20.30 -4.44 6.30
CA GLU A 270 20.29 -5.89 6.58
C GLU A 270 20.56 -6.72 5.31
N ARG A 271 20.24 -6.17 4.13
CA ARG A 271 20.31 -6.85 2.82
C ARG A 271 21.37 -6.25 1.89
N ARG A 272 22.20 -5.35 2.38
CA ARG A 272 23.22 -4.67 1.57
C ARG A 272 24.25 -5.66 1.01
N VAL A 273 24.76 -5.35 -0.17
CA VAL A 273 25.73 -6.21 -0.90
C VAL A 273 27.18 -5.81 -0.65
N ASP A 274 27.42 -4.59 -0.15
CA ASP A 274 28.70 -4.06 0.30
C ASP A 274 28.50 -2.95 1.36
N ASP A 275 29.60 -2.41 1.87
CA ASP A 275 29.62 -1.32 2.88
C ASP A 275 29.98 0.05 2.25
N ILE A 276 29.88 0.22 0.93
CA ILE A 276 30.18 1.50 0.26
C ILE A 276 28.99 2.45 0.41
N GLN A 277 29.24 3.64 0.95
CA GLN A 277 28.25 4.70 1.04
C GLN A 277 28.62 5.84 0.07
N SER A 278 28.15 5.73 -1.17
CA SER A 278 28.37 6.74 -2.22
C SER A 278 27.08 7.01 -3.00
N ILE A 279 26.80 8.29 -3.28
CA ILE A 279 25.64 8.71 -4.07
C ILE A 279 25.83 8.50 -5.58
N VAL A 280 27.08 8.43 -6.05
CA VAL A 280 27.43 8.20 -7.47
C VAL A 280 27.99 6.79 -7.74
N GLY A 281 28.06 5.95 -6.70
CA GLY A 281 28.78 4.67 -6.74
C GLY A 281 30.28 4.83 -6.51
N PRO A 282 31.06 3.73 -6.57
CA PRO A 282 32.51 3.78 -6.67
C PRO A 282 33.01 4.42 -7.98
#